data_AF-A0A419K913-F1
#
_entry.id   AF-A0A419K913-F1
#
_cell.length_a   1.000
_cell.length_b   1.000
_cell.length_c   1.000
_cell.angle_alpha   90.00
_cell.angle_beta   90.00
_cell.angle_gamma   90.00
#
_symmetry.space_group_name_H-M   'P 1'
#
loop_
_entity.id
_entity.type
_entity.pdbx_description
1 polymer ?
#
loop_
_entity_poly.entity_id
_entity_poly.type
_entity_poly.pdbx_seq_one_letter_code
_entity_poly.pdbx_strand_id
1 'polypeptide(L)'
;HTGNYTIDVNLKNITLVGDGEVNVKLGLTNQLRGSPATFYNINFLNSCWDTSNSKFINCKFEEVSTTSSKFYDCSIQSIYVSGSATLFNCELEEGIELSPYLTAYPEIRYCTVKAKPVYYLKDSSGFNLSFTGQAIIVNSSSFTVSGETSGIIYPLQIVESENFQVNLKVLGAETQLKVINSSDFNVDAFGDGEIVIDGLDEGLVSNGSINVDVNGTLTIHSGKNLSVSGHFNSDSIAVNIMHSEGVKVFNSIFEAPEAMDIPEAIDLALSSDCVVKNNIFNNLTVRLYNAANNTFTKNKGLNLSFDCGYYCKTRNNTFYLNSILRVVGLSSSMHNTWNSTKPLAYTYKGIEYINYLGNYWDDYKEKYPEAEEIDECGIWDTPYSINSDKDNYPLIEPFENYFAAPTPTPTPIFDTDAPSNPYPSIAGTHNGTIIPSHDINVSKLYTYPCPGTGGHTEYIRIYNESGTIAEANWTGYKGDWHNITFDKTVVLLAGETYNYTIRTGSYPQIHHNRTLAVPDGKITCTKFTDANGKIYYDWIPAIRLGE
;
A
#
# COMPACT_ATOMS: atom_id res chain seq x y z
N HIS A 1 -28.60 12.30 54.32
CA HIS A 1 -27.54 13.15 54.87
C HIS A 1 -26.56 13.31 53.75
N THR A 2 -26.40 14.54 53.29
CA THR A 2 -25.48 14.91 52.22
C THR A 2 -24.05 14.78 52.72
N GLY A 3 -23.14 14.28 51.88
CA GLY A 3 -21.74 14.08 52.28
C GLY A 3 -21.04 12.93 51.58
N ASN A 4 -19.76 12.76 51.91
CA ASN A 4 -18.91 11.71 51.37
C ASN A 4 -18.84 10.54 52.36
N TYR A 5 -19.17 9.34 51.89
CA TYR A 5 -19.21 8.12 52.69
C TYR A 5 -18.33 7.06 52.05
N THR A 6 -17.57 6.36 52.89
CA THR A 6 -16.94 5.11 52.48
C THR A 6 -17.82 3.97 53.01
N ILE A 7 -18.33 3.13 52.11
CA ILE A 7 -19.10 1.95 52.50
C ILE A 7 -18.19 0.74 52.36
N ASP A 8 -17.83 0.17 53.51
CA ASP A 8 -16.99 -1.03 53.61
C ASP A 8 -17.75 -2.19 54.31
N VAL A 9 -18.99 -2.43 53.87
CA VAL A 9 -19.84 -3.53 54.35
C VAL A 9 -20.49 -4.26 53.18
N ASN A 10 -20.72 -5.56 53.33
CA ASN A 10 -21.32 -6.40 52.28
C ASN A 10 -22.76 -5.96 51.99
N LEU A 11 -23.00 -5.46 50.78
CA LEU A 11 -24.28 -4.90 50.33
C LEU A 11 -25.09 -5.98 49.59
N LYS A 12 -25.68 -6.93 50.33
CA LYS A 12 -26.52 -7.99 49.74
C LYS A 12 -27.99 -7.83 50.10
N ASN A 13 -28.86 -7.79 49.09
CA ASN A 13 -30.31 -7.62 49.21
C ASN A 13 -30.72 -6.35 49.97
N ILE A 14 -29.96 -5.27 49.80
CA ILE A 14 -30.24 -3.99 50.46
C ILE A 14 -30.75 -2.95 49.47
N THR A 15 -31.39 -1.91 50.00
CA THR A 15 -31.69 -0.69 49.26
C THR A 15 -31.01 0.49 49.93
N LEU A 16 -30.21 1.23 49.17
CA LEU A 16 -29.55 2.46 49.60
C LEU A 16 -30.20 3.64 48.86
N VAL A 17 -30.68 4.61 49.63
CA VAL A 17 -31.37 5.79 49.10
C VAL A 17 -30.61 7.03 49.53
N GLY A 18 -30.01 7.71 48.57
CA GLY A 18 -29.41 9.03 48.73
C GLY A 18 -30.41 10.15 48.45
N ASP A 19 -29.97 11.37 48.73
CA ASP A 19 -30.67 12.62 48.45
C ASP A 19 -30.17 13.31 47.16
N GLY A 20 -29.29 12.66 46.38
CA GLY A 20 -28.71 13.18 45.14
C GLY A 20 -27.36 13.87 45.31
N GLU A 21 -26.99 14.21 46.54
CA GLU A 21 -25.67 14.78 46.88
C GLU A 21 -24.82 13.82 47.73
N VAL A 22 -25.32 12.61 47.98
CA VAL A 22 -24.56 11.54 48.64
C VAL A 22 -23.49 11.04 47.68
N ASN A 23 -22.23 11.21 48.07
CA ASN A 23 -21.11 10.62 47.37
C ASN A 23 -20.64 9.38 48.13
N VAL A 24 -20.59 8.24 47.45
CA VAL A 24 -20.21 6.95 48.02
C VAL A 24 -18.92 6.48 47.37
N LYS A 25 -17.94 6.14 48.20
CA LYS A 25 -16.81 5.32 47.81
C LYS A 25 -17.03 3.90 48.32
N LEU A 26 -17.07 2.91 47.43
CA LEU A 26 -17.11 1.51 47.84
C LEU A 26 -15.71 1.06 48.24
N GLY A 27 -15.56 0.47 49.43
CA GLY A 27 -14.29 -0.09 49.89
C GLY A 27 -13.79 -1.21 48.97
N LEU A 28 -12.48 -1.46 48.97
CA LEU A 28 -11.84 -2.45 48.08
C LEU A 28 -12.39 -3.88 48.27
N THR A 29 -12.91 -4.19 49.45
CA THR A 29 -13.54 -5.48 49.76
C THR A 29 -15.00 -5.59 49.31
N ASN A 30 -15.59 -4.49 48.83
CA ASN A 30 -17.03 -4.33 48.54
C ASN A 30 -17.31 -3.87 47.11
N GLN A 31 -16.45 -4.21 46.15
CA GLN A 31 -16.90 -4.33 44.77
C GLN A 31 -18.15 -5.23 44.79
N LEU A 32 -19.25 -4.81 44.15
CA LEU A 32 -20.61 -5.37 44.29
C LEU A 32 -20.79 -6.81 43.75
N ARG A 33 -19.69 -7.59 43.76
CA ARG A 33 -19.50 -8.95 43.25
C ARG A 33 -20.62 -9.87 43.71
N GLY A 34 -21.60 -10.04 42.82
CA GLY A 34 -22.70 -11.00 42.98
C GLY A 34 -23.65 -10.75 44.15
N SER A 35 -23.66 -9.55 44.73
CA SER A 35 -24.58 -9.19 45.82
C SER A 35 -25.62 -8.20 45.31
N PRO A 36 -26.82 -8.66 44.91
CA PRO A 36 -27.82 -7.79 44.32
C PRO A 36 -28.25 -6.73 45.33
N ALA A 37 -28.12 -5.46 44.96
CA ALA A 37 -28.56 -4.32 45.76
C ALA A 37 -29.27 -3.30 44.87
N THR A 38 -30.07 -2.43 45.49
CA THR A 38 -30.74 -1.33 44.80
C THR A 38 -30.21 0.00 45.33
N PHE A 39 -29.88 0.91 44.43
CA PHE A 39 -29.33 2.23 44.74
C PHE A 39 -30.17 3.32 44.08
N TYR A 40 -30.44 4.39 44.83
CA TYR A 40 -31.19 5.56 44.37
C TYR A 40 -30.41 6.83 44.69
N ASN A 41 -30.24 7.75 43.72
CA ASN A 41 -29.72 9.10 43.94
C ASN A 41 -28.34 9.13 44.65
N ILE A 42 -27.41 8.29 44.19
CA ILE A 42 -26.06 8.14 44.75
C ILE A 42 -25.01 8.43 43.69
N ASN A 43 -23.99 9.19 44.05
CA ASN A 43 -22.81 9.43 43.23
C ASN A 43 -21.69 8.49 43.67
N PHE A 44 -21.28 7.55 42.82
CA PHE A 44 -20.16 6.66 43.11
C PHE A 44 -18.84 7.33 42.71
N LEU A 45 -17.93 7.48 43.67
CA LEU A 45 -16.64 8.17 43.52
C LEU A 45 -15.50 7.25 43.09
N ASN A 46 -15.78 6.00 42.77
CA ASN A 46 -14.78 5.04 42.31
C ASN A 46 -15.39 4.02 41.35
N SER A 47 -14.53 3.41 40.53
CA SER A 47 -14.90 2.35 39.60
C SER A 47 -15.65 1.21 40.30
N CYS A 48 -16.83 0.90 39.79
CA CYS A 48 -17.72 -0.14 40.30
C CYS A 48 -17.59 -1.39 39.43
N TRP A 49 -16.71 -2.30 39.83
CA TRP A 49 -16.48 -3.55 39.12
C TRP A 49 -17.45 -4.66 39.55
N ASP A 50 -17.93 -5.45 38.59
CA ASP A 50 -18.84 -6.59 38.78
C ASP A 50 -20.08 -6.22 39.61
N THR A 51 -20.89 -5.31 39.08
CA THR A 51 -22.13 -4.86 39.74
C THR A 51 -23.29 -5.85 39.67
N SER A 52 -23.04 -7.06 39.16
CA SER A 52 -24.04 -7.98 38.61
C SER A 52 -25.29 -8.18 39.47
N ASN A 53 -26.45 -8.21 38.82
CA ASN A 53 -27.78 -8.35 39.41
C ASN A 53 -28.23 -7.17 40.30
N SER A 54 -27.56 -6.02 40.25
CA SER A 54 -27.96 -4.82 40.99
C SER A 54 -28.87 -3.91 40.16
N LYS A 55 -29.53 -2.96 40.83
CA LYS A 55 -30.37 -1.95 40.22
C LYS A 55 -29.94 -0.55 40.67
N PHE A 56 -29.73 0.34 39.71
CA PHE A 56 -29.29 1.71 39.93
C PHE A 56 -30.29 2.67 39.29
N ILE A 57 -30.75 3.67 40.05
CA ILE A 57 -31.72 4.66 39.60
C ILE A 57 -31.19 6.05 39.95
N ASN A 58 -31.06 6.92 38.94
CA ASN A 58 -30.53 8.27 39.11
C ASN A 58 -29.18 8.30 39.85
N CYS A 59 -28.30 7.38 39.49
CA CYS A 59 -26.96 7.26 40.06
C CYS A 59 -25.90 7.82 39.10
N LYS A 60 -24.78 8.28 39.66
CA LYS A 60 -23.60 8.73 38.89
C LYS A 60 -22.43 7.80 39.08
N PHE A 61 -21.66 7.54 38.01
CA PHE A 61 -20.50 6.67 38.04
C PHE A 61 -19.35 7.25 37.20
N GLU A 62 -18.13 6.99 37.67
CA GLU A 62 -16.92 7.16 36.88
C GLU A 62 -16.78 5.97 35.90
N GLU A 63 -16.54 4.77 36.42
CA GLU A 63 -16.45 3.55 35.60
C GLU A 63 -17.35 2.44 36.16
N VAL A 64 -17.96 1.66 35.28
CA VAL A 64 -18.82 0.53 35.64
C VAL A 64 -18.49 -0.71 34.82
N SER A 65 -18.40 -1.86 35.48
CA SER A 65 -18.43 -3.16 34.82
C SER A 65 -19.64 -3.96 35.29
N THR A 66 -20.37 -4.56 34.35
CA THR A 66 -21.61 -5.27 34.66
C THR A 66 -21.88 -6.44 33.71
N THR A 67 -22.49 -7.49 34.24
CA THR A 67 -23.01 -8.60 33.43
C THR A 67 -24.54 -8.54 33.30
N SER A 68 -25.28 -8.13 34.34
CA SER A 68 -26.75 -8.27 34.36
C SER A 68 -27.50 -7.16 35.11
N SER A 69 -26.82 -6.06 35.44
CA SER A 69 -27.43 -4.99 36.25
C SER A 69 -28.33 -4.08 35.41
N LYS A 70 -29.19 -3.33 36.11
CA LYS A 70 -30.15 -2.43 35.50
C LYS A 70 -29.88 -0.99 35.92
N PHE A 71 -29.75 -0.11 34.94
CA PHE A 71 -29.46 1.31 35.10
C PHE A 71 -30.61 2.13 34.51
N TYR A 72 -31.14 3.05 35.31
CA TYR A 72 -32.22 3.96 34.91
C TYR A 72 -31.83 5.38 35.25
N ASP A 73 -31.89 6.28 34.27
CA ASP A 73 -31.63 7.71 34.47
C ASP A 73 -30.23 7.99 35.06
N CYS A 74 -29.25 7.11 34.75
CA CYS A 74 -27.90 7.21 35.28
C CYS A 74 -26.99 8.07 34.40
N SER A 75 -26.01 8.74 35.02
CA SER A 75 -24.89 9.40 34.33
C SER A 75 -23.63 8.58 34.57
N ILE A 76 -22.97 8.12 33.50
CA ILE A 76 -21.89 7.13 33.58
C ILE A 76 -20.76 7.60 32.67
N GLN A 77 -19.55 7.81 33.19
CA GLN A 77 -18.45 8.18 32.29
C GLN A 77 -18.09 7.03 31.34
N SER A 78 -17.82 5.82 31.85
CA SER A 78 -17.57 4.62 31.04
C SER A 78 -18.28 3.38 31.58
N ILE A 79 -18.74 2.50 30.68
CA ILE A 79 -19.36 1.22 31.06
C ILE A 79 -18.92 0.07 30.17
N TYR A 80 -18.55 -1.03 30.81
CA TYR A 80 -18.26 -2.32 30.20
C TYR A 80 -19.38 -3.32 30.48
N VAL A 81 -19.93 -3.93 29.43
CA VAL A 81 -21.09 -4.82 29.50
C VAL A 81 -20.74 -6.22 28.97
N SER A 82 -20.83 -7.25 29.81
CA SER A 82 -20.51 -8.64 29.46
C SER A 82 -21.72 -9.59 29.39
N GLY A 83 -22.94 -9.06 29.50
CA GLY A 83 -24.15 -9.87 29.47
C GLY A 83 -25.44 -9.05 29.32
N SER A 84 -26.54 -9.58 29.85
CA SER A 84 -27.89 -9.06 29.73
C SER A 84 -28.20 -7.81 30.58
N ALA A 85 -27.27 -6.85 30.65
CA ALA A 85 -27.50 -5.59 31.37
C ALA A 85 -28.62 -4.77 30.71
N THR A 86 -29.29 -3.93 31.50
CA THR A 86 -30.30 -2.99 30.98
C THR A 86 -29.85 -1.57 31.23
N LEU A 87 -29.79 -0.75 30.19
CA LEU A 87 -29.57 0.69 30.29
C LEU A 87 -30.79 1.40 29.70
N PHE A 88 -31.43 2.23 30.52
CA PHE A 88 -32.60 2.99 30.13
C PHE A 88 -32.39 4.47 30.46
N ASN A 89 -32.46 5.33 29.46
CA ASN A 89 -32.33 6.78 29.60
C ASN A 89 -31.03 7.19 30.34
N CYS A 90 -29.91 6.54 30.02
CA CYS A 90 -28.61 6.86 30.63
C CYS A 90 -27.77 7.79 29.74
N GLU A 91 -27.00 8.67 30.36
CA GLU A 91 -26.08 9.60 29.71
C GLU A 91 -24.64 9.12 29.91
N LEU A 92 -23.90 8.99 28.81
CA LEU A 92 -22.52 8.50 28.80
C LEU A 92 -21.52 9.53 28.29
N GLU A 93 -20.28 9.46 28.77
CA GLU A 93 -19.18 10.31 28.24
C GLU A 93 -18.32 9.57 27.22
N GLU A 94 -17.88 8.35 27.51
CA GLU A 94 -16.93 7.62 26.65
C GLU A 94 -17.61 6.63 25.70
N GLY A 95 -18.79 6.16 26.09
CA GLY A 95 -19.60 5.17 25.35
C GLY A 95 -19.77 3.87 26.12
N ILE A 96 -20.58 2.97 25.55
CA ILE A 96 -20.80 1.63 26.09
C ILE A 96 -19.81 0.68 25.40
N GLU A 97 -19.00 -0.06 26.14
CA GLU A 97 -18.19 -1.15 25.59
C GLU A 97 -18.92 -2.48 25.78
N LEU A 98 -19.04 -3.27 24.71
CA LEU A 98 -19.47 -4.65 24.80
C LEU A 98 -18.26 -5.56 24.95
N SER A 99 -18.34 -6.48 25.91
CA SER A 99 -17.39 -7.57 26.03
C SER A 99 -17.43 -8.40 24.75
N PRO A 100 -16.27 -8.82 24.22
CA PRO A 100 -16.28 -9.80 23.16
C PRO A 100 -16.86 -11.14 23.69
N TYR A 101 -16.67 -11.46 24.98
CA TYR A 101 -17.17 -12.68 25.66
C TYR A 101 -18.64 -12.55 26.10
N LEU A 102 -19.47 -11.94 25.28
CA LEU A 102 -20.84 -11.61 25.66
C LEU A 102 -21.65 -12.90 25.93
N THR A 103 -22.16 -13.05 27.15
CA THR A 103 -22.95 -14.23 27.53
C THR A 103 -24.44 -14.11 27.16
N ALA A 104 -24.91 -12.88 26.96
CA ALA A 104 -26.25 -12.51 26.55
C ALA A 104 -26.28 -11.04 26.11
N TYR A 105 -27.22 -10.65 25.26
CA TYR A 105 -27.28 -9.29 24.75
C TYR A 105 -27.92 -8.30 25.74
N PRO A 106 -27.36 -7.09 25.90
CA PRO A 106 -27.98 -6.07 26.75
C PRO A 106 -29.24 -5.47 26.11
N GLU A 107 -30.02 -4.76 26.91
CA GLU A 107 -31.09 -3.90 26.42
C GLU A 107 -30.70 -2.44 26.65
N ILE A 108 -30.51 -1.69 25.57
CA ILE A 108 -30.10 -0.29 25.62
C ILE A 108 -31.19 0.55 24.96
N ARG A 109 -31.78 1.50 25.70
CA ARG A 109 -32.87 2.35 25.21
C ARG A 109 -32.74 3.78 25.69
N TYR A 110 -32.96 4.72 24.77
CA TYR A 110 -32.95 6.17 25.05
C TYR A 110 -31.65 6.68 25.67
N CYS A 111 -30.54 5.96 25.48
CA CYS A 111 -29.24 6.38 25.97
C CYS A 111 -28.57 7.38 25.02
N THR A 112 -27.68 8.20 25.58
CA THR A 112 -26.85 9.13 24.81
C THR A 112 -25.38 9.00 25.21
N VAL A 113 -24.46 9.30 24.28
CA VAL A 113 -23.03 9.47 24.53
C VAL A 113 -22.62 10.87 24.09
N LYS A 114 -22.04 11.67 24.98
CA LYS A 114 -21.74 13.10 24.75
C LYS A 114 -22.94 13.86 24.17
N ALA A 115 -24.13 13.63 24.73
CA ALA A 115 -25.41 14.16 24.28
C ALA A 115 -25.84 13.74 22.85
N LYS A 116 -25.19 12.76 22.23
CA LYS A 116 -25.56 12.18 20.93
C LYS A 116 -26.23 10.81 21.11
N PRO A 117 -27.14 10.39 20.21
CA PRO A 117 -27.88 9.14 20.40
C PRO A 117 -26.98 7.89 20.42
N VAL A 118 -27.36 6.92 21.25
CA VAL A 118 -26.89 5.52 21.14
C VAL A 118 -27.92 4.73 20.34
N TYR A 119 -27.53 4.23 19.17
CA TYR A 119 -28.34 3.35 18.34
C TYR A 119 -28.05 1.90 18.71
N TYR A 120 -29.05 1.20 19.25
CA TYR A 120 -28.97 -0.22 19.55
C TYR A 120 -29.87 -0.99 18.59
N LEU A 121 -29.27 -1.71 17.64
CA LEU A 121 -29.95 -2.52 16.64
C LEU A 121 -29.65 -3.99 16.90
N LYS A 122 -30.71 -4.78 17.08
CA LYS A 122 -30.61 -6.19 17.42
C LYS A 122 -31.57 -6.98 16.53
N ASP A 123 -31.16 -8.16 16.09
CA ASP A 123 -32.01 -9.09 15.32
C ASP A 123 -32.62 -8.39 14.08
N SER A 124 -31.84 -7.51 13.45
CA SER A 124 -32.31 -6.60 12.39
C SER A 124 -31.66 -6.95 11.05
N SER A 125 -32.37 -6.72 9.95
CA SER A 125 -31.79 -6.93 8.61
C SER A 125 -32.26 -5.92 7.57
N GLY A 126 -31.46 -5.72 6.53
CA GLY A 126 -31.86 -4.93 5.35
C GLY A 126 -31.94 -3.43 5.62
N PHE A 127 -30.98 -2.86 6.36
CA PHE A 127 -31.03 -1.47 6.77
C PHE A 127 -29.76 -0.67 6.43
N ASN A 128 -29.92 0.65 6.34
CA ASN A 128 -28.82 1.59 6.22
C ASN A 128 -28.82 2.50 7.45
N LEU A 129 -27.67 2.65 8.10
CA LEU A 129 -27.50 3.49 9.27
C LEU A 129 -26.47 4.58 9.01
N SER A 130 -26.89 5.84 9.14
CA SER A 130 -26.00 6.99 9.26
C SER A 130 -26.13 7.58 10.66
N PHE A 131 -25.01 7.72 11.38
CA PHE A 131 -25.05 8.15 12.79
C PHE A 131 -23.91 9.11 13.14
N THR A 132 -24.07 9.83 14.26
CA THR A 132 -23.07 10.80 14.78
C THR A 132 -22.65 10.53 16.23
N GLY A 133 -23.37 9.65 16.93
CA GLY A 133 -23.13 9.20 18.31
C GLY A 133 -22.46 7.83 18.34
N GLN A 134 -23.08 6.87 19.02
CA GLN A 134 -22.62 5.47 19.07
C GLN A 134 -23.64 4.56 18.39
N ALA A 135 -23.16 3.54 17.67
CA ALA A 135 -23.96 2.46 17.12
C ALA A 135 -23.47 1.11 17.65
N ILE A 136 -24.41 0.30 18.12
CA ILE A 136 -24.19 -1.06 18.58
C ILE A 136 -25.15 -1.95 17.80
N ILE A 137 -24.59 -2.81 16.96
CA ILE A 137 -25.33 -3.68 16.05
C ILE A 137 -25.03 -5.12 16.44
N VAL A 138 -26.08 -5.89 16.71
CA VAL A 138 -25.96 -7.22 17.31
C VAL A 138 -26.84 -8.20 16.55
N ASN A 139 -26.31 -9.39 16.23
CA ASN A 139 -27.05 -10.48 15.60
C ASN A 139 -27.89 -10.00 14.40
N SER A 140 -27.26 -9.25 13.50
CA SER A 140 -27.94 -8.54 12.41
C SER A 140 -27.29 -8.87 11.06
N SER A 141 -28.00 -8.66 9.96
CA SER A 141 -27.46 -9.00 8.64
C SER A 141 -27.88 -8.05 7.51
N SER A 142 -27.15 -8.04 6.41
CA SER A 142 -27.50 -7.28 5.20
C SER A 142 -27.69 -5.79 5.47
N PHE A 143 -26.65 -5.12 5.98
CA PHE A 143 -26.74 -3.70 6.34
C PHE A 143 -25.54 -2.88 5.92
N THR A 144 -25.74 -1.57 5.82
CA THR A 144 -24.66 -0.61 5.57
C THR A 144 -24.61 0.43 6.67
N VAL A 145 -23.41 0.70 7.18
CA VAL A 145 -23.14 1.76 8.14
C VAL A 145 -22.25 2.80 7.50
N SER A 146 -22.59 4.08 7.67
CA SER A 146 -21.80 5.19 7.15
C SER A 146 -21.78 6.39 8.10
N GLY A 147 -20.73 7.21 8.04
CA GLY A 147 -20.66 8.43 8.85
C GLY A 147 -19.25 8.87 9.20
N GLU A 148 -19.17 9.86 10.09
CA GLU A 148 -17.93 10.39 10.64
C GLU A 148 -18.07 10.45 12.17
N THR A 149 -17.08 9.89 12.85
CA THR A 149 -17.09 9.73 14.30
C THR A 149 -15.83 10.35 14.88
N SER A 150 -15.97 11.18 15.91
CA SER A 150 -14.86 11.81 16.59
C SER A 150 -15.16 11.96 18.08
N GLY A 151 -14.16 11.63 18.90
CA GLY A 151 -14.20 11.83 20.35
C GLY A 151 -15.16 10.92 21.11
N ILE A 152 -15.55 9.77 20.54
CA ILE A 152 -16.28 8.70 21.23
C ILE A 152 -15.36 7.48 21.14
N ILE A 153 -15.11 6.79 22.26
CA ILE A 153 -14.14 5.69 22.28
C ILE A 153 -14.65 4.51 21.45
N TYR A 154 -15.93 4.15 21.58
CA TYR A 154 -16.52 3.01 20.87
C TYR A 154 -17.67 3.44 19.94
N PRO A 155 -17.42 4.19 18.87
CA PRO A 155 -18.49 4.76 18.07
C PRO A 155 -19.27 3.70 17.28
N LEU A 156 -18.63 2.58 16.92
CA LEU A 156 -19.28 1.45 16.27
C LEU A 156 -18.80 0.13 16.86
N GLN A 157 -19.76 -0.70 17.28
CA GLN A 157 -19.53 -2.10 17.63
C GLN A 157 -20.51 -2.97 16.86
N ILE A 158 -19.99 -3.93 16.09
CA ILE A 158 -20.75 -4.93 15.36
C ILE A 158 -20.43 -6.29 15.96
N VAL A 159 -21.46 -7.01 16.42
CA VAL A 159 -21.33 -8.27 17.14
C VAL A 159 -22.18 -9.33 16.47
N GLU A 160 -21.59 -10.50 16.20
CA GLU A 160 -22.28 -11.69 15.69
C GLU A 160 -23.15 -11.40 14.47
N SER A 161 -22.64 -10.60 13.54
CA SER A 161 -23.39 -10.11 12.38
C SER A 161 -22.76 -10.54 11.07
N GLU A 162 -23.52 -10.50 9.99
CA GLU A 162 -23.06 -10.97 8.68
C GLU A 162 -23.51 -10.09 7.51
N ASN A 163 -22.83 -10.18 6.37
CA ASN A 163 -23.23 -9.50 5.13
C ASN A 163 -23.39 -7.98 5.31
N PHE A 164 -22.35 -7.30 5.76
CA PHE A 164 -22.41 -5.86 6.02
C PHE A 164 -21.29 -5.05 5.40
N GLN A 165 -21.55 -3.76 5.24
CA GLN A 165 -20.60 -2.79 4.73
C GLN A 165 -20.46 -1.62 5.71
N VAL A 166 -19.24 -1.22 5.99
CA VAL A 166 -18.93 -0.07 6.83
C VAL A 166 -18.10 0.92 6.03
N ASN A 167 -18.56 2.17 6.00
CA ASN A 167 -17.86 3.29 5.38
C ASN A 167 -17.74 4.41 6.41
N LEU A 168 -16.72 4.36 7.26
CA LEU A 168 -16.60 5.26 8.40
C LEU A 168 -15.30 6.06 8.37
N LYS A 169 -15.40 7.35 8.66
CA LYS A 169 -14.25 8.17 9.02
C LYS A 169 -14.09 8.16 10.54
N VAL A 170 -13.01 7.54 11.01
CA VAL A 170 -12.72 7.31 12.43
C VAL A 170 -11.62 8.27 12.86
N LEU A 171 -11.97 9.25 13.70
CA LEU A 171 -11.05 10.32 14.11
C LEU A 171 -10.75 10.30 15.60
N GLY A 172 -9.45 10.38 15.92
CA GLY A 172 -8.86 10.37 17.24
C GLY A 172 -8.28 9.00 17.60
N ALA A 173 -7.00 8.98 17.97
CA ALA A 173 -6.22 7.78 18.30
C ALA A 173 -6.84 6.84 19.36
N GLU A 174 -7.71 7.34 20.25
CA GLU A 174 -8.40 6.53 21.27
C GLU A 174 -9.70 5.88 20.74
N THR A 175 -10.10 6.19 19.51
CA THR A 175 -11.36 5.70 18.92
C THR A 175 -11.17 4.30 18.35
N GLN A 176 -12.03 3.36 18.75
CA GLN A 176 -12.02 1.97 18.35
C GLN A 176 -13.31 1.55 17.66
N LEU A 177 -13.21 1.15 16.39
CA LEU A 177 -14.27 0.42 15.69
C LEU A 177 -14.10 -1.07 15.98
N LYS A 178 -15.11 -1.74 16.54
CA LYS A 178 -15.04 -3.18 16.85
C LYS A 178 -15.94 -4.01 15.95
N VAL A 179 -15.39 -5.08 15.39
CA VAL A 179 -16.13 -6.16 14.71
C VAL A 179 -15.82 -7.47 15.43
N ILE A 180 -16.85 -8.07 16.02
CA ILE A 180 -16.72 -9.21 16.93
C ILE A 180 -17.53 -10.38 16.39
N ASN A 181 -16.91 -11.56 16.29
CA ASN A 181 -17.55 -12.83 15.87
C ASN A 181 -18.45 -12.71 14.62
N SER A 182 -18.05 -11.90 13.64
CA SER A 182 -18.86 -11.52 12.50
C SER A 182 -18.28 -12.04 11.17
N SER A 183 -19.07 -12.10 10.10
CA SER A 183 -18.59 -12.65 8.82
C SER A 183 -19.10 -11.89 7.60
N ASP A 184 -18.48 -12.15 6.45
CA ASP A 184 -18.90 -11.64 5.14
C ASP A 184 -19.09 -10.11 5.14
N PHE A 185 -18.00 -9.38 5.38
CA PHE A 185 -18.05 -7.93 5.56
C PHE A 185 -17.06 -7.17 4.69
N ASN A 186 -17.35 -5.89 4.48
CA ASN A 186 -16.38 -4.92 3.99
C ASN A 186 -16.32 -3.74 4.95
N VAL A 187 -15.11 -3.40 5.42
CA VAL A 187 -14.85 -2.25 6.27
C VAL A 187 -13.88 -1.33 5.55
N ASP A 188 -14.39 -0.20 5.09
CA ASP A 188 -13.62 0.93 4.60
C ASP A 188 -13.58 1.98 5.70
N ALA A 189 -12.41 2.10 6.36
CA ALA A 189 -12.21 3.07 7.44
C ALA A 189 -11.01 3.99 7.17
N PHE A 190 -11.20 5.28 7.45
CA PHE A 190 -10.23 6.34 7.17
C PHE A 190 -9.97 7.16 8.44
N GLY A 191 -8.71 7.50 8.71
CA GLY A 191 -8.31 8.35 9.84
C GLY A 191 -7.50 7.61 10.92
N ASP A 192 -7.19 8.32 12.00
CA ASP A 192 -6.17 7.96 13.00
C ASP A 192 -6.66 7.03 14.13
N GLY A 193 -7.88 6.47 14.04
CA GLY A 193 -8.40 5.53 15.02
C GLY A 193 -7.94 4.06 14.81
N GLU A 194 -8.28 3.19 15.75
CA GLU A 194 -8.02 1.76 15.68
C GLU A 194 -9.24 0.99 15.15
N ILE A 195 -8.98 -0.01 14.31
CA ILE A 195 -9.95 -1.05 13.95
C ILE A 195 -9.58 -2.33 14.69
N VAL A 196 -10.52 -2.84 15.47
CA VAL A 196 -10.38 -4.10 16.21
C VAL A 196 -11.30 -5.15 15.61
N ILE A 197 -10.71 -6.24 15.15
CA ILE A 197 -11.39 -7.42 14.63
C ILE A 197 -11.11 -8.56 15.62
N ASP A 198 -12.14 -9.08 16.29
CA ASP A 198 -11.97 -10.07 17.36
C ASP A 198 -12.88 -11.30 17.16
N GLY A 199 -12.26 -12.43 16.85
CA GLY A 199 -12.86 -13.76 16.93
C GLY A 199 -12.46 -14.42 18.25
N LEU A 200 -13.44 -14.94 18.99
CA LEU A 200 -13.17 -15.54 20.30
C LEU A 200 -13.36 -17.05 20.32
N ASP A 201 -12.41 -17.76 20.97
CA ASP A 201 -12.38 -19.17 21.45
C ASP A 201 -12.88 -20.28 20.50
N GLU A 202 -13.99 -20.10 19.77
CA GLU A 202 -14.49 -20.93 18.65
C GLU A 202 -15.23 -20.11 17.55
N GLY A 203 -15.50 -18.83 17.80
CA GLY A 203 -16.08 -17.86 16.87
C GLY A 203 -15.02 -17.28 15.94
N LEU A 204 -15.22 -17.45 14.64
CA LEU A 204 -14.31 -16.97 13.60
C LEU A 204 -14.84 -15.66 13.03
N VAL A 205 -14.04 -14.59 13.11
CA VAL A 205 -14.29 -13.42 12.25
C VAL A 205 -13.76 -13.74 10.87
N SER A 206 -14.63 -13.82 9.87
CA SER A 206 -14.25 -14.47 8.61
C SER A 206 -14.78 -13.81 7.34
N ASN A 207 -14.07 -14.09 6.23
CA ASN A 207 -14.44 -13.64 4.89
C ASN A 207 -14.67 -12.12 4.77
N GLY A 208 -13.86 -11.35 5.50
CA GLY A 208 -13.92 -9.89 5.50
C GLY A 208 -12.89 -9.26 4.56
N SER A 209 -13.24 -8.09 4.03
CA SER A 209 -12.30 -7.14 3.44
C SER A 209 -12.17 -5.93 4.36
N ILE A 210 -10.94 -5.50 4.61
CA ILE A 210 -10.61 -4.37 5.48
C ILE A 210 -9.66 -3.47 4.70
N ASN A 211 -10.10 -2.24 4.49
CA ASN A 211 -9.32 -1.22 3.85
C ASN A 211 -9.12 -0.07 4.84
N VAL A 212 -7.85 0.17 5.19
CA VAL A 212 -7.46 1.21 6.15
C VAL A 212 -6.66 2.25 5.40
N ASP A 213 -7.11 3.50 5.49
CA ASP A 213 -6.43 4.60 4.80
C ASP A 213 -6.11 5.71 5.81
N VAL A 214 -4.80 5.82 6.05
CA VAL A 214 -4.00 6.77 6.86
C VAL A 214 -4.17 6.77 8.38
N ASN A 215 -3.02 6.78 9.09
CA ASN A 215 -2.78 6.92 10.53
C ASN A 215 -3.44 5.92 11.50
N GLY A 216 -4.40 5.13 11.06
CA GLY A 216 -5.02 4.11 11.90
C GLY A 216 -4.16 2.87 12.13
N THR A 217 -4.52 2.11 13.15
CA THR A 217 -3.99 0.77 13.44
C THR A 217 -5.06 -0.28 13.22
N LEU A 218 -4.64 -1.50 12.91
CA LEU A 218 -5.52 -2.64 12.72
C LEU A 218 -5.07 -3.80 13.62
N THR A 219 -5.94 -4.19 14.55
CA THR A 219 -5.75 -5.37 15.39
C THR A 219 -6.70 -6.46 14.91
N ILE A 220 -6.15 -7.62 14.55
CA ILE A 220 -6.89 -8.82 14.17
C ILE A 220 -6.54 -9.94 15.15
N HIS A 221 -7.55 -10.43 15.87
CA HIS A 221 -7.45 -11.58 16.74
C HIS A 221 -8.41 -12.67 16.26
N SER A 222 -7.89 -13.89 16.08
CA SER A 222 -8.61 -15.06 15.54
C SER A 222 -9.39 -14.80 14.24
N GLY A 223 -8.78 -14.02 13.32
CA GLY A 223 -9.34 -13.77 12.00
C GLY A 223 -9.10 -14.94 11.05
N LYS A 224 -10.06 -15.20 10.15
CA LYS A 224 -9.94 -16.24 9.11
C LYS A 224 -10.28 -15.76 7.71
N ASN A 225 -9.39 -16.02 6.76
CA ASN A 225 -9.59 -15.64 5.35
C ASN A 225 -9.87 -14.14 5.13
N LEU A 226 -9.28 -13.29 5.97
CA LEU A 226 -9.45 -11.83 5.86
C LEU A 226 -8.52 -11.26 4.79
N SER A 227 -8.99 -10.20 4.13
CA SER A 227 -8.24 -9.43 3.14
C SER A 227 -7.99 -8.04 3.69
N VAL A 228 -6.73 -7.64 3.80
CA VAL A 228 -6.28 -6.35 4.34
C VAL A 228 -5.49 -5.61 3.28
N SER A 229 -5.89 -4.37 3.02
CA SER A 229 -5.17 -3.45 2.11
C SER A 229 -5.23 -2.01 2.63
N GLY A 230 -4.43 -1.13 2.02
CA GLY A 230 -4.51 0.31 2.26
C GLY A 230 -3.17 0.95 2.63
N HIS A 231 -3.23 2.21 3.10
CA HIS A 231 -2.05 3.01 3.46
C HIS A 231 -1.98 3.15 4.98
N PHE A 232 -0.94 2.57 5.58
CA PHE A 232 -0.70 2.61 7.01
C PHE A 232 0.46 3.56 7.32
N ASN A 233 0.21 4.53 8.19
CA ASN A 233 1.20 5.48 8.66
C ASN A 233 1.13 5.59 10.20
N SER A 234 1.76 4.65 10.91
CA SER A 234 1.62 4.55 12.37
C SER A 234 2.96 4.76 13.07
N ASP A 235 2.92 5.35 14.26
CA ASP A 235 4.02 5.41 15.23
C ASP A 235 4.10 4.14 16.11
N SER A 236 3.25 3.16 15.82
CA SER A 236 3.15 1.87 16.51
C SER A 236 3.03 0.73 15.49
N ILE A 237 2.67 -0.47 15.95
CA ILE A 237 2.39 -1.60 15.05
C ILE A 237 1.14 -1.29 14.23
N ALA A 238 1.33 -1.03 12.93
CA ALA A 238 0.24 -0.69 12.04
C ALA A 238 -0.78 -1.82 11.87
N VAL A 239 -0.31 -3.06 11.74
CA VAL A 239 -1.16 -4.25 11.58
C VAL A 239 -0.71 -5.36 12.52
N ASN A 240 -1.51 -5.65 13.55
CA ASN A 240 -1.26 -6.72 14.50
C ASN A 240 -2.19 -7.91 14.21
N ILE A 241 -1.63 -9.06 13.85
CA ILE A 241 -2.36 -10.28 13.49
C ILE A 241 -1.99 -11.39 14.48
N MET A 242 -2.96 -11.77 15.31
CA MET A 242 -2.79 -12.75 16.37
C MET A 242 -3.74 -13.93 16.20
N HIS A 243 -3.26 -15.14 16.45
CA HIS A 243 -4.09 -16.37 16.46
C HIS A 243 -4.92 -16.59 15.17
N SER A 244 -4.47 -16.08 14.04
CA SER A 244 -5.25 -15.98 12.81
C SER A 244 -4.81 -16.97 11.73
N GLU A 245 -5.71 -17.28 10.81
CA GLU A 245 -5.48 -18.23 9.71
C GLU A 245 -5.85 -17.60 8.35
N GLY A 246 -4.96 -17.67 7.36
CA GLY A 246 -5.33 -17.29 5.99
C GLY A 246 -5.55 -15.78 5.78
N VAL A 247 -5.04 -14.92 6.67
CA VAL A 247 -5.10 -13.46 6.51
C VAL A 247 -4.17 -13.02 5.38
N LYS A 248 -4.67 -12.19 4.48
CA LYS A 248 -3.92 -11.69 3.31
C LYS A 248 -3.71 -10.19 3.47
N VAL A 249 -2.47 -9.76 3.64
CA VAL A 249 -2.07 -8.35 3.64
C VAL A 249 -1.45 -8.03 2.28
N PHE A 250 -2.09 -7.18 1.49
CA PHE A 250 -1.66 -6.95 0.12
C PHE A 250 -1.95 -5.55 -0.42
N ASN A 251 -1.14 -5.15 -1.41
CA ASN A 251 -1.26 -3.85 -2.08
C ASN A 251 -1.23 -2.68 -1.08
N SER A 252 -0.48 -2.83 0.00
CA SER A 252 -0.38 -1.84 1.06
C SER A 252 0.93 -1.07 1.03
N ILE A 253 0.87 0.15 1.55
CA ILE A 253 2.03 1.00 1.81
C ILE A 253 2.14 1.16 3.32
N PHE A 254 3.31 0.86 3.88
CA PHE A 254 3.60 1.02 5.30
C PHE A 254 4.68 2.09 5.47
N GLU A 255 4.34 3.12 6.24
CA GLU A 255 5.18 4.27 6.57
C GLU A 255 5.12 4.51 8.09
N ALA A 256 6.12 5.21 8.62
CA ALA A 256 6.14 5.64 10.01
C ALA A 256 6.64 7.10 10.07
N PRO A 257 6.11 7.93 10.99
CA PRO A 257 6.67 9.24 11.28
C PRO A 257 8.10 9.08 11.86
N GLU A 258 9.02 10.00 11.53
CA GLU A 258 10.48 9.82 11.64
C GLU A 258 11.03 9.22 12.96
N ALA A 259 12.10 8.41 12.82
CA ALA A 259 13.00 7.87 13.85
C ALA A 259 12.39 6.92 14.91
N MET A 260 12.11 5.67 14.52
CA MET A 260 11.86 4.55 15.44
C MET A 260 13.05 3.57 15.49
N ASP A 261 13.47 3.19 16.70
CA ASP A 261 14.51 2.18 16.93
C ASP A 261 14.08 0.76 16.50
N ILE A 262 12.78 0.47 16.52
CA ILE A 262 12.20 -0.78 16.01
C ILE A 262 10.85 -0.48 15.36
N PRO A 263 10.79 -0.32 14.04
CA PRO A 263 9.54 0.03 13.39
C PRO A 263 8.82 -1.22 12.88
N GLU A 264 8.14 -1.96 13.75
CA GLU A 264 7.26 -3.05 13.30
C GLU A 264 6.04 -2.50 12.55
N ALA A 265 5.95 -2.74 11.25
CA ALA A 265 4.75 -2.46 10.46
C ALA A 265 3.68 -3.54 10.67
N ILE A 266 4.12 -4.81 10.72
CA ILE A 266 3.24 -5.95 10.89
C ILE A 266 3.80 -6.84 11.99
N ASP A 267 2.96 -7.18 12.97
CA ASP A 267 3.23 -8.31 13.88
C ASP A 267 2.35 -9.48 13.49
N LEU A 268 2.98 -10.60 13.11
CA LEU A 268 2.31 -11.84 12.77
C LEU A 268 2.61 -12.86 13.87
N ALA A 269 1.71 -12.96 14.84
CA ALA A 269 1.87 -13.75 16.05
C ALA A 269 0.93 -14.95 16.08
N LEU A 270 1.47 -16.14 16.35
CA LEU A 270 0.71 -17.39 16.54
C LEU A 270 -0.27 -17.69 15.37
N SER A 271 0.08 -17.23 14.18
CA SER A 271 -0.78 -17.24 12.99
C SER A 271 -0.21 -18.13 11.89
N SER A 272 -1.09 -18.68 11.05
CA SER A 272 -0.70 -19.57 9.95
C SER A 272 -1.41 -19.31 8.64
N ASP A 273 -0.80 -19.81 7.55
CA ASP A 273 -1.37 -19.76 6.20
C ASP A 273 -1.66 -18.34 5.70
N CYS A 274 -1.10 -17.32 6.36
CA CYS A 274 -1.23 -15.92 5.97
C CYS A 274 -0.35 -15.61 4.76
N VAL A 275 -0.73 -14.58 4.00
CA VAL A 275 -0.01 -14.14 2.81
C VAL A 275 0.26 -12.64 2.90
N VAL A 276 1.53 -12.25 2.94
CA VAL A 276 1.97 -10.86 2.87
C VAL A 276 2.55 -10.65 1.47
N LYS A 277 1.82 -9.93 0.60
CA LYS A 277 2.23 -9.79 -0.81
C LYS A 277 2.05 -8.41 -1.41
N ASN A 278 2.92 -8.04 -2.34
CA ASN A 278 2.80 -6.79 -3.09
C ASN A 278 2.67 -5.55 -2.19
N ASN A 279 3.43 -5.51 -1.10
CA ASN A 279 3.45 -4.38 -0.17
C ASN A 279 4.75 -3.59 -0.29
N ILE A 280 4.69 -2.30 0.03
CA ILE A 280 5.83 -1.41 0.12
C ILE A 280 6.06 -1.10 1.60
N PHE A 281 7.25 -1.45 2.11
CA PHE A 281 7.70 -1.13 3.45
C PHE A 281 8.79 -0.06 3.35
N ASN A 282 8.58 1.11 3.94
CA ASN A 282 9.59 2.17 3.97
C ASN A 282 10.60 1.92 5.09
N ASN A 283 11.40 0.84 4.95
CA ASN A 283 12.37 0.36 5.93
C ASN A 283 11.73 -0.12 7.26
N LEU A 284 10.51 -0.65 7.18
CA LEU A 284 9.78 -1.17 8.33
C LEU A 284 9.90 -2.70 8.42
N THR A 285 9.65 -3.23 9.61
CA THR A 285 9.84 -4.63 9.98
C THR A 285 8.53 -5.38 9.98
N VAL A 286 8.55 -6.60 9.44
CA VAL A 286 7.53 -7.60 9.73
C VAL A 286 8.09 -8.56 10.77
N ARG A 287 7.44 -8.62 11.93
CA ARG A 287 7.76 -9.55 13.01
C ARG A 287 6.96 -10.84 12.83
N LEU A 288 7.66 -11.97 12.97
CA LEU A 288 7.06 -13.30 13.00
C LEU A 288 7.28 -13.90 14.39
N TYR A 289 6.21 -14.01 15.19
CA TYR A 289 6.26 -14.58 16.53
C TYR A 289 5.48 -15.89 16.60
N ASN A 290 6.17 -17.03 16.71
CA ASN A 290 5.56 -18.37 16.67
C ASN A 290 4.62 -18.60 15.46
N ALA A 291 4.92 -17.98 14.32
CA ALA A 291 4.10 -18.00 13.11
C ALA A 291 4.60 -19.03 12.09
N ALA A 292 3.69 -19.80 11.48
CA ALA A 292 4.07 -20.93 10.63
C ALA A 292 3.30 -20.99 9.31
N ASN A 293 3.90 -21.59 8.28
CA ASN A 293 3.26 -21.81 6.97
C ASN A 293 2.80 -20.51 6.26
N ASN A 294 3.41 -19.37 6.55
CA ASN A 294 3.05 -18.10 5.91
C ASN A 294 3.85 -17.86 4.63
N THR A 295 3.31 -17.08 3.70
CA THR A 295 3.96 -16.76 2.42
C THR A 295 4.19 -15.26 2.26
N PHE A 296 5.43 -14.90 1.93
CA PHE A 296 5.87 -13.54 1.66
C PHE A 296 6.36 -13.43 0.23
N THR A 297 5.71 -12.61 -0.60
CA THR A 297 6.13 -12.46 -2.00
C THR A 297 5.83 -11.09 -2.60
N LYS A 298 6.71 -10.59 -3.48
CA LYS A 298 6.56 -9.29 -4.14
C LYS A 298 6.55 -8.10 -3.18
N ASN A 299 7.20 -8.21 -2.01
CA ASN A 299 7.29 -7.10 -1.08
C ASN A 299 8.58 -6.31 -1.30
N LYS A 300 8.52 -4.98 -1.15
CA LYS A 300 9.64 -4.05 -1.33
C LYS A 300 10.06 -3.42 -0.01
N GLY A 301 11.37 -3.28 0.22
CA GLY A 301 11.93 -2.58 1.38
C GLY A 301 11.71 -3.33 2.72
N LEU A 302 11.62 -4.65 2.65
CA LEU A 302 11.18 -5.51 3.75
C LEU A 302 12.33 -5.80 4.73
N ASN A 303 12.12 -5.47 6.01
CA ASN A 303 12.89 -6.03 7.12
C ASN A 303 12.12 -7.20 7.77
N LEU A 304 12.82 -8.26 8.16
CA LEU A 304 12.23 -9.41 8.84
C LEU A 304 12.82 -9.59 10.23
N SER A 305 11.95 -9.73 11.23
CA SER A 305 12.32 -10.08 12.59
C SER A 305 11.67 -11.39 12.99
N PHE A 306 12.48 -12.39 13.29
CA PHE A 306 12.01 -13.67 13.78
C PHE A 306 12.13 -13.68 15.30
N ASP A 307 11.02 -13.94 15.97
CA ASP A 307 11.01 -14.14 17.42
C ASP A 307 10.36 -15.48 17.73
N CYS A 308 10.93 -16.18 18.71
CA CYS A 308 10.43 -17.44 19.20
C CYS A 308 10.46 -17.45 20.72
N GLY A 309 9.32 -17.78 21.33
CA GLY A 309 9.31 -18.15 22.74
C GLY A 309 10.06 -19.46 23.00
N TYR A 310 10.01 -19.94 24.25
CA TYR A 310 10.70 -21.17 24.71
C TYR A 310 10.42 -22.44 23.88
N TYR A 311 9.36 -22.45 23.06
CA TYR A 311 8.97 -23.53 22.17
C TYR A 311 8.92 -22.98 20.72
N CYS A 312 10.06 -22.98 20.02
CA CYS A 312 10.19 -22.43 18.68
C CYS A 312 9.17 -23.02 17.69
N LYS A 313 8.17 -22.23 17.30
CA LYS A 313 7.16 -22.61 16.29
C LYS A 313 7.23 -21.77 15.01
N THR A 314 8.12 -20.78 14.93
CA THR A 314 8.26 -19.95 13.72
C THR A 314 8.97 -20.75 12.62
N ARG A 315 8.22 -21.46 11.77
CA ARG A 315 8.78 -22.40 10.79
C ARG A 315 7.92 -22.58 9.55
N ASN A 316 8.51 -23.16 8.50
CA ASN A 316 7.84 -23.46 7.24
C ASN A 316 7.26 -22.21 6.54
N ASN A 317 7.76 -21.02 6.85
CA ASN A 317 7.39 -19.82 6.12
C ASN A 317 8.16 -19.80 4.79
N THR A 318 7.55 -19.25 3.75
CA THR A 318 8.09 -19.20 2.38
C THR A 318 8.29 -17.76 1.94
N PHE A 319 9.50 -17.39 1.54
CA PHE A 319 9.90 -16.05 1.11
C PHE A 319 10.48 -16.11 -0.29
N TYR A 320 9.86 -15.45 -1.28
CA TYR A 320 10.38 -15.39 -2.65
C TYR A 320 9.89 -14.14 -3.39
N LEU A 321 10.68 -13.63 -4.32
CA LEU A 321 10.44 -12.40 -5.06
C LEU A 321 10.24 -11.19 -4.14
N ASN A 322 11.02 -11.07 -3.06
CA ASN A 322 11.01 -9.88 -2.20
C ASN A 322 12.32 -9.10 -2.36
N SER A 323 12.28 -7.81 -2.07
CA SER A 323 13.47 -6.97 -1.88
C SER A 323 13.71 -6.83 -0.38
N ILE A 324 14.64 -7.64 0.14
CA ILE A 324 14.91 -7.79 1.57
C ILE A 324 16.12 -6.94 1.95
N LEU A 325 15.94 -6.09 2.95
CA LEU A 325 16.99 -5.20 3.46
C LEU A 325 17.75 -5.85 4.63
N ARG A 326 17.04 -6.53 5.52
CA ARG A 326 17.64 -7.14 6.71
C ARG A 326 16.80 -8.27 7.28
N VAL A 327 17.47 -9.26 7.87
CA VAL A 327 16.85 -10.35 8.64
C VAL A 327 17.53 -10.49 10.00
N VAL A 328 16.75 -10.54 11.08
CA VAL A 328 17.23 -10.69 12.46
C VAL A 328 16.45 -11.74 13.24
N GLY A 329 17.03 -12.23 14.35
CA GLY A 329 16.34 -13.09 15.33
C GLY A 329 16.18 -14.57 14.93
N LEU A 330 16.84 -15.02 13.87
CA LEU A 330 16.78 -16.42 13.43
C LEU A 330 17.52 -17.38 14.37
N SER A 331 16.89 -18.53 14.64
CA SER A 331 17.53 -19.67 15.32
C SER A 331 17.72 -20.86 14.37
N SER A 332 18.61 -21.79 14.73
CA SER A 332 18.94 -22.99 13.92
C SER A 332 17.78 -24.00 13.77
N SER A 333 16.63 -23.75 14.39
CA SER A 333 15.47 -24.66 14.43
C SER A 333 14.28 -24.20 13.57
N MET A 334 14.41 -23.11 12.81
CA MET A 334 13.29 -22.40 12.17
C MET A 334 12.93 -22.82 10.73
N HIS A 335 13.65 -23.76 10.10
CA HIS A 335 13.33 -24.40 8.80
C HIS A 335 12.36 -23.62 7.86
N ASN A 336 12.82 -22.50 7.29
CA ASN A 336 12.06 -21.70 6.33
C ASN A 336 12.56 -21.94 4.90
N THR A 337 11.73 -21.60 3.91
CA THR A 337 12.08 -21.68 2.48
C THR A 337 12.27 -20.28 1.92
N TRP A 338 13.43 -20.00 1.31
CA TRP A 338 13.81 -18.66 0.84
C TRP A 338 13.81 -18.53 -0.69
N ASN A 339 13.07 -19.39 -1.37
CA ASN A 339 12.83 -19.31 -2.81
C ASN A 339 11.45 -19.91 -3.15
N SER A 340 10.97 -19.68 -4.37
CA SER A 340 9.72 -20.25 -4.86
C SER A 340 9.73 -21.78 -4.72
N THR A 341 8.59 -22.39 -4.39
CA THR A 341 8.50 -23.86 -4.23
C THR A 341 8.36 -24.61 -5.56
N LYS A 342 8.13 -23.88 -6.66
CA LYS A 342 8.04 -24.39 -8.03
C LYS A 342 8.73 -23.39 -8.97
N PRO A 343 9.30 -23.84 -10.10
CA PRO A 343 9.83 -22.93 -11.11
C PRO A 343 8.76 -21.95 -11.60
N LEU A 344 9.15 -20.71 -11.83
CA LEU A 344 8.33 -19.63 -12.35
C LEU A 344 8.89 -19.19 -13.71
N ALA A 345 8.00 -18.86 -14.64
CA ALA A 345 8.39 -18.20 -15.89
C ALA A 345 8.63 -16.70 -15.60
N TYR A 346 9.71 -16.15 -16.15
CA TYR A 346 10.08 -14.74 -15.98
C TYR A 346 10.85 -14.21 -17.20
N THR A 347 10.94 -12.90 -17.31
CA THR A 347 11.68 -12.21 -18.37
C THR A 347 12.77 -11.36 -17.74
N TYR A 348 14.03 -11.61 -18.09
CA TYR A 348 15.16 -10.81 -17.63
C TYR A 348 15.92 -10.28 -18.84
N LYS A 349 16.12 -8.96 -18.90
CA LYS A 349 16.75 -8.26 -20.05
C LYS A 349 16.12 -8.63 -21.42
N GLY A 350 14.82 -8.91 -21.43
CA GLY A 350 14.05 -9.26 -22.64
C GLY A 350 14.12 -10.73 -23.07
N ILE A 351 14.81 -11.60 -22.33
CA ILE A 351 14.88 -13.05 -22.58
C ILE A 351 14.00 -13.78 -21.58
N GLU A 352 13.26 -14.79 -22.05
CA GLU A 352 12.40 -15.63 -21.21
C GLU A 352 13.18 -16.79 -20.58
N TYR A 353 12.90 -17.03 -19.30
CA TYR A 353 13.51 -18.09 -18.50
C TYR A 353 12.45 -18.83 -17.68
N ILE A 354 12.74 -20.07 -17.29
CA ILE A 354 11.96 -20.84 -16.32
C ILE A 354 12.92 -21.40 -15.27
N ASN A 355 12.83 -20.87 -14.05
CA ASN A 355 13.67 -21.31 -12.94
C ASN A 355 12.98 -21.07 -11.61
N TYR A 356 13.54 -21.59 -10.52
CA TYR A 356 13.16 -21.14 -9.19
C TYR A 356 13.68 -19.71 -8.99
N LEU A 357 12.91 -18.88 -8.26
CA LEU A 357 13.26 -17.49 -7.97
C LEU A 357 13.32 -17.27 -6.46
N GLY A 358 14.42 -16.70 -5.98
CA GLY A 358 14.66 -16.32 -4.60
C GLY A 358 14.27 -14.87 -4.34
N ASN A 359 15.05 -14.20 -3.51
CA ASN A 359 14.86 -12.81 -3.11
C ASN A 359 16.04 -11.95 -3.57
N TYR A 360 15.81 -10.65 -3.68
CA TYR A 360 16.86 -9.66 -3.80
C TYR A 360 17.37 -9.28 -2.40
N TRP A 361 18.69 -9.18 -2.26
CA TRP A 361 19.37 -8.88 -1.00
C TRP A 361 20.28 -7.67 -1.19
N ASP A 362 20.06 -6.61 -0.42
CA ASP A 362 20.77 -5.34 -0.58
C ASP A 362 22.29 -5.47 -0.34
N ASP A 363 22.68 -6.34 0.59
CA ASP A 363 24.08 -6.61 0.95
C ASP A 363 24.74 -7.74 0.14
N TYR A 364 24.05 -8.30 -0.88
CA TYR A 364 24.49 -9.51 -1.58
C TYR A 364 25.93 -9.41 -2.09
N LYS A 365 26.23 -8.36 -2.88
CA LYS A 365 27.51 -8.23 -3.58
C LYS A 365 28.65 -7.85 -2.62
N GLU A 366 28.33 -7.19 -1.52
CA GLU A 366 29.29 -6.94 -0.42
C GLU A 366 29.68 -8.25 0.27
N LYS A 367 28.69 -9.12 0.54
CA LYS A 367 28.88 -10.41 1.22
C LYS A 367 29.53 -11.47 0.31
N TYR A 368 29.24 -11.43 -0.99
CA TYR A 368 29.71 -12.39 -1.99
C TYR A 368 30.35 -11.67 -3.19
N PRO A 369 31.51 -11.03 -3.03
CA PRO A 369 32.14 -10.23 -4.09
C PRO A 369 32.49 -11.05 -5.33
N GLU A 370 32.83 -12.32 -5.15
CA GLU A 370 33.23 -13.24 -6.22
C GLU A 370 32.05 -13.97 -6.90
N ALA A 371 30.81 -13.76 -6.45
CA ALA A 371 29.66 -14.41 -7.06
C ALA A 371 29.42 -13.88 -8.49
N GLU A 372 29.08 -14.81 -9.39
CA GLU A 372 28.80 -14.57 -10.80
C GLU A 372 27.34 -14.85 -11.14
N GLU A 373 26.86 -14.26 -12.23
CA GLU A 373 25.52 -14.52 -12.74
C GLU A 373 25.49 -15.88 -13.45
N ILE A 374 24.48 -16.71 -13.17
CA ILE A 374 24.27 -17.97 -13.86
C ILE A 374 23.73 -17.68 -15.26
N ASP A 375 24.48 -18.00 -16.31
CA ASP A 375 24.02 -18.02 -17.71
C ASP A 375 23.18 -16.79 -18.13
N GLU A 376 23.53 -15.58 -17.64
CA GLU A 376 22.81 -14.32 -17.90
C GLU A 376 21.30 -14.35 -17.56
N CYS A 377 20.89 -15.24 -16.65
CA CYS A 377 19.49 -15.49 -16.31
C CYS A 377 18.96 -14.63 -15.15
N GLY A 378 19.73 -13.67 -14.66
CA GLY A 378 19.36 -12.79 -13.55
C GLY A 378 19.45 -13.45 -12.17
N ILE A 379 20.10 -14.61 -12.02
CA ILE A 379 20.23 -15.31 -10.73
C ILE A 379 21.71 -15.45 -10.40
N TRP A 380 22.08 -15.20 -9.15
CA TRP A 380 23.45 -15.42 -8.69
C TRP A 380 23.77 -16.91 -8.51
N ASP A 381 25.01 -17.30 -8.79
CA ASP A 381 25.52 -18.68 -8.68
C ASP A 381 25.77 -19.17 -7.25
N THR A 382 25.84 -18.23 -6.31
CA THR A 382 26.19 -18.48 -4.92
C THR A 382 24.93 -18.32 -4.05
N PRO A 383 24.50 -19.36 -3.30
CA PRO A 383 23.37 -19.22 -2.38
C PRO A 383 23.63 -18.17 -1.30
N TYR A 384 22.64 -17.32 -1.03
CA TYR A 384 22.72 -16.38 0.09
C TYR A 384 22.47 -17.16 1.39
N SER A 385 23.38 -17.07 2.35
CA SER A 385 23.30 -17.78 3.62
C SER A 385 22.48 -17.00 4.65
N ILE A 386 21.46 -17.66 5.22
CA ILE A 386 20.55 -17.13 6.24
C ILE A 386 20.61 -18.06 7.48
N ASN A 387 21.64 -17.87 8.31
CA ASN A 387 21.93 -18.74 9.46
C ASN A 387 22.05 -20.23 9.05
N SER A 388 21.11 -21.10 9.45
CA SER A 388 21.08 -22.51 9.05
C SER A 388 20.35 -22.75 7.73
N ASP A 389 19.60 -21.76 7.24
CA ASP A 389 18.87 -21.79 5.98
C ASP A 389 19.66 -21.04 4.89
N LYS A 390 19.16 -21.09 3.65
CA LYS A 390 19.74 -20.36 2.52
C LYS A 390 18.70 -20.06 1.46
N ASP A 391 18.88 -18.95 0.77
CA ASP A 391 18.25 -18.66 -0.51
C ASP A 391 19.12 -19.25 -1.60
N ASN A 392 18.60 -20.27 -2.30
CA ASN A 392 19.35 -20.96 -3.34
C ASN A 392 19.27 -20.27 -4.70
N TYR A 393 18.43 -19.25 -4.86
CA TYR A 393 18.23 -18.56 -6.13
C TYR A 393 18.21 -17.03 -5.94
N PRO A 394 19.24 -16.41 -5.32
CA PRO A 394 19.23 -14.98 -5.06
C PRO A 394 19.17 -14.18 -6.36
N LEU A 395 18.35 -13.12 -6.37
CA LEU A 395 18.15 -12.26 -7.53
C LEU A 395 19.26 -11.21 -7.62
N ILE A 396 19.70 -10.92 -8.85
CA ILE A 396 20.68 -9.87 -9.15
C ILE A 396 20.07 -8.47 -9.00
N GLU A 397 18.83 -8.32 -9.46
CA GLU A 397 18.08 -7.06 -9.40
C GLU A 397 16.81 -7.22 -8.55
N PRO A 398 16.17 -6.11 -8.14
CA PRO A 398 14.85 -6.16 -7.54
C PRO A 398 13.85 -6.94 -8.41
N PHE A 399 12.93 -7.66 -7.78
CA PHE A 399 12.04 -8.63 -8.44
C PHE A 399 11.16 -8.01 -9.54
N GLU A 400 10.92 -6.71 -9.48
CA GLU A 400 10.16 -5.95 -10.47
C GLU A 400 10.76 -6.08 -11.89
N ASN A 401 12.09 -6.20 -12.00
CA ASN A 401 12.80 -6.27 -13.27
C ASN A 401 12.68 -7.64 -13.98
N TYR A 402 12.14 -8.65 -13.29
CA TYR A 402 11.94 -10.01 -13.80
C TYR A 402 10.55 -10.19 -14.46
N PHE A 403 9.69 -9.19 -14.31
CA PHE A 403 8.33 -9.16 -14.87
C PHE A 403 8.04 -7.86 -15.61
N ALA A 404 9.05 -7.00 -15.79
CA ALA A 404 8.93 -5.78 -16.56
C ALA A 404 8.71 -6.12 -18.04
N ALA A 405 7.79 -5.39 -18.70
CA ALA A 405 7.70 -5.44 -20.15
C ALA A 405 9.06 -5.04 -20.75
N PRO A 406 9.50 -5.62 -21.88
CA PRO A 406 10.75 -5.23 -22.51
C PRO A 406 10.71 -3.72 -22.78
N THR A 407 11.57 -2.97 -22.08
CA THR A 407 11.78 -1.56 -22.38
C THR A 407 12.17 -1.49 -23.85
N PRO A 408 11.44 -0.75 -24.73
CA PRO A 408 11.82 -0.66 -26.12
C PRO A 408 13.22 -0.05 -26.17
N THR A 409 14.19 -0.83 -26.63
CA THR A 409 15.53 -0.35 -26.93
C THR A 409 15.37 0.87 -27.84
N PRO A 410 15.91 2.06 -27.48
CA PRO A 410 15.81 3.22 -28.35
C PRO A 410 16.37 2.83 -29.71
N THR A 411 15.54 3.00 -30.74
CA THR A 411 15.96 2.67 -32.11
C THR A 411 17.07 3.65 -32.47
N PRO A 412 18.25 3.19 -32.90
CA PRO A 412 19.34 4.09 -33.22
C PRO A 412 18.93 5.04 -34.36
N ILE A 413 19.13 6.34 -34.17
CA ILE A 413 18.84 7.41 -35.14
C ILE A 413 20.15 8.09 -35.54
N PHE A 414 20.18 8.78 -36.68
CA PHE A 414 21.29 9.67 -37.06
C PHE A 414 20.87 11.11 -36.84
N ASP A 415 21.39 11.79 -35.82
CA ASP A 415 21.05 13.18 -35.53
C ASP A 415 22.26 14.10 -35.72
N THR A 416 22.09 15.21 -36.45
CA THR A 416 23.12 16.25 -36.55
C THR A 416 23.01 17.31 -35.47
N ASP A 417 21.94 17.28 -34.68
CA ASP A 417 21.54 18.31 -33.74
C ASP A 417 21.36 19.70 -34.39
N ALA A 418 20.87 20.64 -33.59
CA ALA A 418 20.85 22.06 -33.92
C ALA A 418 22.28 22.66 -33.82
N PRO A 419 22.77 23.40 -34.82
CA PRO A 419 24.03 24.15 -34.71
C PRO A 419 23.93 25.26 -33.66
N SER A 420 25.04 25.54 -32.98
CA SER A 420 25.15 26.70 -32.08
C SER A 420 24.96 28.04 -32.80
N ASN A 421 25.34 28.10 -34.09
CA ASN A 421 25.19 29.27 -34.95
C ASN A 421 24.49 28.86 -36.27
N PRO A 422 23.15 28.83 -36.32
CA PRO A 422 22.37 28.35 -37.47
C PRO A 422 22.39 29.29 -38.67
N TYR A 423 22.85 30.53 -38.49
CA TYR A 423 22.88 31.56 -39.53
C TYR A 423 24.32 31.81 -40.03
N PRO A 424 24.48 32.25 -41.30
CA PRO A 424 23.44 32.50 -42.31
C PRO A 424 22.68 31.22 -42.75
N SER A 425 21.43 31.37 -43.17
CA SER A 425 20.58 30.27 -43.64
C SER A 425 19.79 30.70 -44.87
N ILE A 426 19.55 29.75 -45.77
CA ILE A 426 18.73 29.92 -46.98
C ILE A 426 18.34 28.54 -47.52
N ALA A 427 17.19 28.47 -48.19
CA ALA A 427 16.76 27.28 -48.94
C ALA A 427 17.74 26.94 -50.07
N GLY A 428 17.84 25.66 -50.43
CA GLY A 428 18.67 25.24 -51.54
C GLY A 428 18.80 23.73 -51.67
N THR A 429 19.79 23.29 -52.44
CA THR A 429 20.10 21.87 -52.62
C THR A 429 21.44 21.52 -52.00
N HIS A 430 21.42 20.68 -50.97
CA HIS A 430 22.58 20.14 -50.27
C HIS A 430 22.95 18.78 -50.85
N ASN A 431 24.23 18.60 -51.16
CA ASN A 431 24.80 17.32 -51.56
C ASN A 431 25.98 16.99 -50.65
N GLY A 432 26.15 15.71 -50.38
CA GLY A 432 27.17 15.26 -49.44
C GLY A 432 27.15 13.75 -49.24
N THR A 433 27.83 13.30 -48.19
CA THR A 433 27.83 11.90 -47.79
C THR A 433 27.48 11.73 -46.32
N ILE A 434 26.87 10.60 -45.97
CA ILE A 434 26.61 10.12 -44.61
C ILE A 434 27.35 8.79 -44.43
N ILE A 435 28.01 8.62 -43.30
CA ILE A 435 28.70 7.40 -42.88
C ILE A 435 28.22 7.07 -41.45
N PRO A 436 27.32 6.10 -41.27
CA PRO A 436 26.82 5.69 -39.94
C PRO A 436 27.91 5.02 -39.09
N SER A 437 27.88 5.19 -37.77
CA SER A 437 28.76 4.46 -36.83
C SER A 437 28.18 3.11 -36.37
N HIS A 438 26.87 2.93 -36.53
CA HIS A 438 26.11 1.69 -36.33
C HIS A 438 24.98 1.60 -37.38
N ASP A 439 24.25 0.49 -37.43
CA ASP A 439 23.12 0.35 -38.35
C ASP A 439 21.98 1.32 -37.98
N ILE A 440 21.36 1.94 -38.98
CA ILE A 440 20.29 2.94 -38.81
C ILE A 440 19.09 2.57 -39.65
N ASN A 441 17.95 2.37 -39.01
CA ASN A 441 16.66 2.15 -39.66
C ASN A 441 16.06 3.50 -40.05
N VAL A 442 16.10 3.82 -41.34
CA VAL A 442 15.62 5.09 -41.88
C VAL A 442 14.21 4.92 -42.43
N SER A 443 13.23 5.48 -41.73
CA SER A 443 11.84 5.61 -42.18
C SER A 443 11.38 7.06 -42.30
N LYS A 444 12.05 8.01 -41.64
CA LYS A 444 11.79 9.44 -41.75
C LYS A 444 13.06 10.28 -41.82
N LEU A 445 12.89 11.50 -42.31
CA LEU A 445 13.85 12.61 -42.22
C LEU A 445 13.14 13.81 -41.60
N TYR A 446 13.65 14.28 -40.47
CA TYR A 446 13.28 15.56 -39.88
C TYR A 446 14.32 16.63 -40.25
N THR A 447 13.88 17.85 -40.54
CA THR A 447 14.76 19.00 -40.78
C THR A 447 14.56 20.03 -39.69
N TYR A 448 15.63 20.48 -39.05
CA TYR A 448 15.54 21.53 -38.03
C TYR A 448 15.29 22.89 -38.70
N PRO A 449 14.14 23.56 -38.46
CA PRO A 449 13.87 24.87 -39.02
C PRO A 449 14.62 25.98 -38.26
N CYS A 450 15.02 27.04 -38.94
CA CYS A 450 15.30 28.30 -38.24
C CYS A 450 14.01 28.80 -37.56
N PRO A 451 14.08 29.38 -36.34
CA PRO A 451 12.90 29.88 -35.66
C PRO A 451 12.10 30.86 -36.53
N GLY A 452 10.81 30.57 -36.75
CA GLY A 452 9.88 31.43 -37.50
C GLY A 452 9.96 31.34 -39.03
N THR A 453 10.81 30.49 -39.62
CA THR A 453 11.01 30.43 -41.09
C THR A 453 10.32 29.26 -41.79
N GLY A 454 9.89 28.24 -41.03
CA GLY A 454 9.29 27.03 -41.57
C GLY A 454 10.21 26.19 -42.46
N GLY A 455 11.51 26.16 -42.14
CA GLY A 455 12.50 25.31 -42.79
C GLY A 455 12.08 23.83 -42.80
N HIS A 456 12.01 23.23 -43.98
CA HIS A 456 11.69 21.82 -44.18
C HIS A 456 12.40 21.29 -45.42
N THR A 457 12.49 19.98 -45.54
CA THR A 457 12.94 19.31 -46.76
C THR A 457 11.75 19.12 -47.71
N GLU A 458 11.95 19.41 -48.99
CA GLU A 458 11.01 19.12 -50.09
C GLU A 458 11.31 17.80 -50.80
N TYR A 459 12.59 17.42 -50.83
CA TYR A 459 13.06 16.22 -51.50
C TYR A 459 14.32 15.69 -50.83
N ILE A 460 14.36 14.39 -50.60
CA ILE A 460 15.53 13.67 -50.11
C ILE A 460 15.78 12.46 -51.01
N ARG A 461 17.05 12.25 -51.36
CA ARG A 461 17.53 11.01 -51.96
C ARG A 461 18.82 10.58 -51.27
N ILE A 462 18.87 9.31 -50.87
CA ILE A 462 20.04 8.64 -50.33
C ILE A 462 20.42 7.52 -51.32
N TYR A 463 21.68 7.47 -51.74
CA TYR A 463 22.13 6.58 -52.82
C TYR A 463 23.61 6.21 -52.70
N ASN A 464 24.00 5.09 -53.29
CA ASN A 464 25.39 4.66 -53.40
C ASN A 464 25.68 4.18 -54.84
N GLU A 465 26.80 3.49 -55.05
CA GLU A 465 27.17 2.97 -56.38
C GLU A 465 26.15 1.98 -56.97
N SER A 466 25.35 1.33 -56.12
CA SER A 466 24.28 0.40 -56.53
C SER A 466 22.97 1.11 -56.93
N GLY A 467 22.89 2.43 -56.77
CA GLY A 467 21.73 3.25 -57.12
C GLY A 467 21.00 3.86 -55.91
N THR A 468 19.73 4.24 -56.10
CA THR A 468 18.90 4.86 -55.05
C THR A 468 18.58 3.85 -53.96
N ILE A 469 18.91 4.18 -52.72
CA ILE A 469 18.57 3.38 -51.54
C ILE A 469 17.23 3.84 -50.96
N ALA A 470 17.07 5.15 -50.76
CA ALA A 470 15.83 5.76 -50.30
C ALA A 470 15.59 7.09 -51.01
N GLU A 471 14.33 7.38 -51.32
CA GLU A 471 13.91 8.61 -51.94
C GLU A 471 12.51 8.97 -51.46
N ALA A 472 12.28 10.24 -51.16
CA ALA A 472 10.98 10.72 -50.74
C ALA A 472 10.78 12.20 -51.09
N ASN A 473 9.52 12.57 -51.29
CA ASN A 473 9.09 13.91 -51.67
C ASN A 473 8.12 14.45 -50.62
N TRP A 474 8.18 15.76 -50.40
CA TRP A 474 7.26 16.45 -49.52
C TRP A 474 5.84 16.52 -50.10
N THR A 475 4.85 16.23 -49.27
CA THR A 475 3.44 16.10 -49.69
C THR A 475 2.58 17.32 -49.32
N GLY A 476 3.25 18.44 -48.99
CA GLY A 476 2.64 19.69 -48.57
C GLY A 476 2.50 19.84 -47.04
N TYR A 477 1.88 20.94 -46.62
CA TYR A 477 1.65 21.27 -45.20
C TYR A 477 0.53 20.41 -44.57
N LYS A 478 0.77 19.10 -44.44
CA LYS A 478 -0.15 18.14 -43.81
C LYS A 478 0.55 17.42 -42.67
N GLY A 479 -0.12 17.29 -41.52
CA GLY A 479 0.43 16.59 -40.35
C GLY A 479 1.75 17.23 -39.87
N ASP A 480 2.72 16.38 -39.53
CA ASP A 480 4.06 16.79 -39.16
C ASP A 480 4.92 17.07 -40.41
N TRP A 481 4.66 18.19 -41.05
CA TRP A 481 5.22 18.56 -42.35
C TRP A 481 6.73 18.89 -42.32
N HIS A 482 7.35 18.96 -41.14
CA HIS A 482 8.81 19.03 -40.99
C HIS A 482 9.48 17.67 -41.22
N ASN A 483 8.69 16.59 -41.14
CA ASN A 483 9.10 15.24 -41.44
C ASN A 483 8.76 14.87 -42.90
N ILE A 484 9.74 14.27 -43.58
CA ILE A 484 9.50 13.46 -44.78
C ILE A 484 9.51 12.00 -44.36
N THR A 485 8.49 11.24 -44.77
CA THR A 485 8.43 9.79 -44.57
C THR A 485 8.84 9.07 -45.86
N PHE A 486 9.66 8.03 -45.75
CA PHE A 486 10.01 7.16 -46.87
C PHE A 486 8.96 6.07 -47.04
N ASP A 487 8.65 5.70 -48.30
CA ASP A 487 7.66 4.65 -48.60
C ASP A 487 8.03 3.26 -48.05
N LYS A 488 9.33 3.05 -47.80
CA LYS A 488 9.88 1.83 -47.20
C LYS A 488 10.97 2.21 -46.21
N THR A 489 10.96 1.56 -45.05
CA THR A 489 12.09 1.60 -44.12
C THR A 489 13.29 0.93 -44.78
N VAL A 490 14.44 1.60 -44.74
CA VAL A 490 15.71 1.06 -45.23
C VAL A 490 16.75 1.04 -44.11
N VAL A 491 17.74 0.16 -44.22
CA VAL A 491 18.84 0.10 -43.26
C VAL A 491 20.08 0.72 -43.90
N LEU A 492 20.64 1.76 -43.27
CA LEU A 492 21.99 2.23 -43.57
C LEU A 492 22.96 1.49 -42.67
N LEU A 493 23.78 0.64 -43.28
CA LEU A 493 24.75 -0.19 -42.56
C LEU A 493 25.90 0.64 -41.97
N ALA A 494 26.39 0.22 -40.81
CA ALA A 494 27.54 0.80 -40.12
C ALA A 494 28.79 0.84 -41.02
N GLY A 495 29.48 1.98 -41.05
CA GLY A 495 30.75 2.17 -41.78
C GLY A 495 30.62 2.36 -43.30
N GLU A 496 29.44 2.12 -43.88
CA GLU A 496 29.19 2.30 -45.31
C GLU A 496 29.00 3.78 -45.68
N THR A 497 29.38 4.15 -46.90
CA THR A 497 29.24 5.53 -47.38
C THR A 497 28.02 5.69 -48.28
N TYR A 498 27.12 6.59 -47.91
CA TYR A 498 25.93 6.93 -48.68
C TYR A 498 25.99 8.38 -49.14
N ASN A 499 25.77 8.62 -50.42
CA ASN A 499 25.56 9.97 -50.93
C ASN A 499 24.14 10.43 -50.59
N TYR A 500 23.99 11.73 -50.32
CA TYR A 500 22.69 12.34 -50.14
C TYR A 500 22.50 13.54 -51.08
N THR A 501 21.25 13.77 -51.45
CA THR A 501 20.75 15.02 -52.02
C THR A 501 19.52 15.44 -51.22
N ILE A 502 19.61 16.59 -50.54
CA ILE A 502 18.50 17.20 -49.79
C ILE A 502 18.14 18.52 -50.43
N ARG A 503 16.90 18.71 -50.87
CA ARG A 503 16.40 20.01 -51.29
C ARG A 503 15.51 20.58 -50.19
N THR A 504 15.85 21.74 -49.67
CA THR A 504 15.08 22.44 -48.64
C THR A 504 14.19 23.51 -49.28
N GLY A 505 12.95 23.63 -48.80
CA GLY A 505 11.94 24.55 -49.35
C GLY A 505 11.90 25.92 -48.68
N SER A 506 12.48 26.05 -47.48
CA SER A 506 12.62 27.30 -46.74
C SER A 506 13.96 27.33 -46.01
N TYR A 507 14.11 28.08 -44.92
CA TYR A 507 15.38 28.28 -44.20
C TYR A 507 15.62 27.18 -43.14
N PRO A 508 16.37 26.09 -43.44
CA PRO A 508 16.79 25.11 -42.43
C PRO A 508 17.88 25.71 -41.54
N GLN A 509 18.11 25.14 -40.37
CA GLN A 509 19.36 25.40 -39.66
C GLN A 509 20.53 24.77 -40.41
N ILE A 510 21.68 25.45 -40.44
CA ILE A 510 22.84 25.03 -41.22
C ILE A 510 24.07 24.97 -40.31
N HIS A 511 24.75 23.83 -40.33
CA HIS A 511 26.10 23.67 -39.80
C HIS A 511 27.10 24.18 -40.85
N HIS A 512 27.83 25.23 -40.51
CA HIS A 512 28.82 25.88 -41.37
C HIS A 512 30.17 25.14 -41.38
N ASN A 513 30.12 23.82 -41.61
CA ASN A 513 31.27 22.93 -41.64
C ASN A 513 31.26 22.09 -42.92
N ARG A 514 32.47 21.79 -43.45
CA ARG A 514 32.62 20.82 -44.54
C ARG A 514 32.35 19.37 -44.12
N THR A 515 32.55 19.08 -42.84
CA THR A 515 32.38 17.76 -42.24
C THR A 515 31.91 17.95 -40.81
N LEU A 516 30.90 17.18 -40.42
CA LEU A 516 30.36 17.13 -39.07
C LEU A 516 30.41 15.68 -38.58
N ALA A 517 31.08 15.47 -37.45
CA ALA A 517 31.03 14.20 -36.73
C ALA A 517 29.95 14.30 -35.64
N VAL A 518 29.13 13.26 -35.55
CA VAL A 518 28.02 13.11 -34.61
C VAL A 518 28.18 11.76 -33.89
N PRO A 519 27.51 11.51 -32.76
CA PRO A 519 27.62 10.21 -32.08
C PRO A 519 27.33 9.01 -33.01
N ASP A 520 26.34 9.19 -33.88
CA ASP A 520 25.83 8.15 -34.77
C ASP A 520 26.55 8.09 -36.13
N GLY A 521 27.64 8.83 -36.30
CA GLY A 521 28.50 8.77 -37.48
C GLY A 521 29.01 10.12 -37.98
N LYS A 522 29.04 10.29 -39.30
CA LYS A 522 29.62 11.48 -39.94
C LYS A 522 28.84 11.90 -41.18
N ILE A 523 28.64 13.20 -41.34
CA ILE A 523 28.03 13.82 -42.52
C ILE A 523 28.99 14.85 -43.14
N THR A 524 29.00 14.97 -44.46
CA THR A 524 29.86 15.91 -45.21
C THR A 524 29.04 16.78 -46.15
N CYS A 525 29.54 17.97 -46.49
CA CYS A 525 28.99 18.78 -47.59
C CYS A 525 29.95 18.72 -48.79
N THR A 526 29.51 18.10 -49.88
CA THR A 526 30.25 18.13 -51.16
C THR A 526 29.86 19.34 -51.99
N LYS A 527 28.60 19.79 -51.92
CA LYS A 527 28.11 21.00 -52.59
C LYS A 527 26.75 21.42 -52.06
N PHE A 528 26.64 22.65 -51.57
CA PHE A 528 25.37 23.33 -51.36
C PHE A 528 25.17 24.41 -52.42
N THR A 529 24.02 24.45 -53.08
CA THR A 529 23.63 25.54 -53.99
C THR A 529 22.38 26.20 -53.45
N ASP A 530 22.49 27.49 -53.08
CA ASP A 530 21.36 28.24 -52.53
C ASP A 530 20.33 28.63 -53.58
N ALA A 531 19.18 29.13 -53.13
CA ALA A 531 18.09 29.60 -53.98
C ALA A 531 18.49 30.74 -54.95
N ASN A 532 19.61 31.43 -54.70
CA ASN A 532 20.16 32.48 -55.58
C ASN A 532 21.23 31.94 -56.55
N GLY A 533 21.52 30.64 -56.51
CA GLY A 533 22.52 29.99 -57.37
C GLY A 533 23.96 30.08 -56.87
N LYS A 534 24.21 30.57 -55.65
CA LYS A 534 25.55 30.62 -55.07
C LYS A 534 25.92 29.26 -54.47
N ILE A 535 27.18 28.89 -54.63
CA ILE A 535 27.72 27.58 -54.26
C ILE A 535 28.59 27.69 -53.00
N TYR A 536 28.39 26.76 -52.07
CA TYR A 536 29.15 26.61 -50.83
C TYR A 536 29.58 25.15 -50.67
N TYR A 537 30.65 24.92 -49.90
CA TYR A 537 31.28 23.60 -49.73
C TYR A 537 31.35 23.18 -48.26
N ASP A 538 30.62 23.89 -47.41
CA ASP A 538 30.69 23.85 -45.96
C ASP A 538 29.32 24.09 -45.31
N TRP A 539 28.21 23.87 -46.03
CA TRP A 539 26.86 24.15 -45.54
C TRP A 539 26.07 22.83 -45.44
N ILE A 540 26.18 22.17 -44.29
CA ILE A 540 25.48 20.92 -43.97
C ILE A 540 24.12 21.27 -43.36
N PRO A 541 23.00 20.71 -43.85
CA PRO A 541 21.70 20.94 -43.25
C PRO A 541 21.60 20.21 -41.90
N ALA A 542 20.99 20.85 -40.91
CA ALA A 542 20.66 20.18 -39.66
C ALA A 542 19.44 19.26 -39.86
N ILE A 543 19.64 17.95 -39.69
CA ILE A 543 18.65 16.91 -39.92
C ILE A 543 18.71 15.81 -38.85
N ARG A 544 17.62 15.05 -38.76
CA ARG A 544 17.57 13.77 -38.05
C ARG A 544 17.01 12.70 -38.99
N LEU A 545 17.68 11.55 -39.08
CA LEU A 545 17.27 10.40 -39.90
C LEU A 545 16.99 9.20 -39.00
N GLY A 546 15.82 8.59 -39.16
CA GLY A 546 15.33 7.51 -38.30
C GLY A 546 13.97 7.85 -37.69
N GLU A 547 13.31 6.83 -37.14
CA GLU A 547 11.90 6.79 -36.66
C GLU A 547 10.80 6.71 -37.72
#